data_AF-A0A931WZ45-F1
#
_entry.id   AF-A0A931WZ45-F1
#
_cell.length_a   1.000
_cell.length_b   1.000
_cell.length_c   1.000
_cell.angle_alpha   90.00
_cell.angle_beta   90.00
_cell.angle_gamma   90.00
#
_symmetry.space_group_name_H-M   'P 1'
#
loop_
_entity.id
_entity.type
_entity.pdbx_description
1 polymer ?
#
loop_
_entity_poly.entity_id
_entity_poly.type
_entity_poly.pdbx_seq_one_letter_code
_entity_poly.pdbx_strand_id
1 'polypeptide(L)'
;MIQKFLFFGLIFVIFLLPATDPDFGWQLRCGQQFLTTGQICAKNTFSVLLPNYEWAYPILVYPVILALIFERFGFWGLSALNALVITAAYAFLFHSIKNNNFQKMVFLLIVIPLSWDYPFYYQ
;
A
#
# COMPACT_ATOMS: atom_id res chain seq x y z
N MET A 1 7.90 16.55 22.04
CA MET A 1 7.71 16.88 20.61
C MET A 1 8.67 16.06 19.74
N ILE A 2 9.98 16.12 20.01
CA ILE A 2 11.02 15.42 19.22
C ILE A 2 10.82 13.90 19.14
N GLN A 3 10.43 13.24 20.24
CA GLN A 3 10.18 11.80 20.27
C GLN A 3 9.07 11.35 19.30
N LYS A 4 8.00 12.14 19.15
CA LYS A 4 6.90 11.85 18.22
C LYS A 4 7.37 11.97 16.77
N PHE A 5 8.18 13.00 16.49
CA PHE A 5 8.76 13.18 15.17
C PHE A 5 9.68 12.02 14.79
N LEU A 6 10.58 11.62 15.70
CA LEU A 6 11.45 10.46 15.47
C LEU A 6 10.66 9.16 15.29
N PHE A 7 9.60 8.96 16.08
CA PHE A 7 8.72 7.80 15.97
C PHE A 7 8.02 7.70 14.61
N PHE A 8 7.39 8.79 14.13
CA PHE A 8 6.74 8.77 12.82
C PHE A 8 7.76 8.73 11.67
N GLY A 9 8.92 9.37 11.83
CA GLY A 9 10.03 9.25 10.88
C GLY A 9 10.54 7.81 10.76
N LEU A 10 10.62 7.08 11.86
CA LEU A 10 10.98 5.66 11.85
C LEU A 10 9.93 4.81 11.12
N ILE A 11 8.64 5.02 11.40
CA ILE A 11 7.55 4.32 10.68
C ILE A 11 7.66 4.60 9.17
N PHE A 12 7.84 5.86 8.79
CA PHE A 12 8.01 6.24 7.40
C PHE A 12 9.17 5.49 6.73
N VAL A 13 10.35 5.48 7.36
CA VAL A 13 11.54 4.80 6.81
C VAL A 13 11.33 3.29 6.70
N ILE A 14 10.66 2.66 7.67
CA ILE A 14 10.36 1.21 7.60
C ILE A 14 9.47 0.89 6.40
N PHE A 15 8.41 1.67 6.17
CA PHE A 15 7.45 1.44 5.08
C PHE A 15 7.86 2.08 3.73
N LEU A 16 9.02 2.77 3.69
CA LEU A 16 9.69 3.18 2.46
C LEU A 16 10.44 2.02 1.79
N LEU A 17 10.46 0.83 2.40
CA LEU A 17 10.88 -0.37 1.69
C LEU A 17 9.73 -0.83 0.78
N PRO A 18 10.00 -1.19 -0.48
CA PRO A 18 8.95 -1.59 -1.41
C PRO A 18 8.27 -2.88 -0.92
N ALA A 19 6.95 -2.81 -0.75
CA ALA A 19 6.14 -3.99 -0.44
C ALA A 19 6.05 -4.90 -1.68
N THR A 20 6.24 -6.20 -1.47
CA THR A 20 5.98 -7.21 -2.49
C THR A 20 4.51 -7.63 -2.43
N ASP A 21 3.70 -6.97 -3.25
CA ASP A 21 2.31 -7.38 -3.50
C ASP A 21 2.26 -8.20 -4.79
N PRO A 22 1.85 -9.50 -4.74
CA PRO A 22 1.75 -10.34 -5.94
C PRO A 22 0.75 -9.81 -6.97
N ASP A 23 -0.27 -9.07 -6.54
CA ASP A 23 -1.30 -8.50 -7.42
C ASP A 23 -0.93 -7.10 -7.93
N PHE A 24 0.19 -6.52 -7.49
CA PHE A 24 0.61 -5.17 -7.88
C PHE A 24 0.62 -4.96 -9.40
N GLY A 25 1.18 -5.93 -10.14
CA GLY A 25 1.26 -5.84 -11.60
C GLY A 25 -0.12 -5.75 -12.26
N TRP A 26 -1.11 -6.46 -11.70
CA TRP A 26 -2.49 -6.42 -12.16
C TRP A 26 -3.10 -5.03 -11.95
N GLN A 27 -2.96 -4.50 -10.73
CA GLN A 27 -3.50 -3.20 -10.35
C GLN A 27 -2.87 -2.07 -11.18
N LEU A 28 -1.56 -2.10 -11.39
CA LEU A 28 -0.84 -1.11 -12.19
C LEU A 28 -1.30 -1.13 -13.65
N ARG A 29 -1.35 -2.32 -14.28
CA ARG A 29 -1.80 -2.47 -15.68
C ARG A 29 -3.24 -2.03 -15.85
N CYS A 30 -4.09 -2.32 -14.87
CA CYS A 30 -5.47 -1.89 -14.92
C CYS A 30 -5.60 -0.37 -14.90
N GLY A 31 -4.87 0.33 -14.02
CA GLY A 31 -4.86 1.78 -13.97
C GLY A 31 -4.39 2.41 -15.28
N GLN A 32 -3.33 1.85 -15.88
CA GLN A 32 -2.82 2.29 -17.19
C GLN A 32 -3.85 2.08 -18.31
N GLN A 33 -4.52 0.93 -18.35
CA GLN A 33 -5.58 0.67 -19.33
C GLN A 33 -6.72 1.68 -19.17
N PHE A 34 -7.14 1.97 -17.93
CA PHE A 34 -8.19 2.95 -17.68
C PHE A 34 -7.79 4.36 -18.12
N LEU A 35 -6.57 4.80 -17.78
CA LEU A 35 -6.06 6.13 -18.19
C LEU A 35 -5.96 6.28 -19.70
N THR A 36 -5.66 5.19 -20.43
CA THR A 36 -5.48 5.22 -21.89
C THR A 36 -6.78 5.03 -22.67
N THR A 37 -7.70 4.21 -22.18
CA THR A 37 -8.90 3.79 -22.94
C THR A 37 -10.22 4.22 -22.31
N GLY A 38 -10.22 4.63 -21.04
CA GLY A 38 -11.42 4.85 -20.23
C GLY A 38 -12.17 3.56 -19.85
N GLN A 39 -11.67 2.39 -20.25
CA GLN A 39 -12.33 1.11 -20.00
C GLN A 39 -11.94 0.54 -18.63
N ILE A 40 -12.93 -0.01 -17.96
CA ILE A 40 -12.79 -0.67 -16.67
C ILE A 40 -12.25 -2.10 -16.88
N CYS A 41 -11.32 -2.55 -16.03
CA CYS A 41 -10.76 -3.91 -16.11
C CYS A 41 -11.72 -4.94 -15.50
N ALA A 42 -12.84 -5.17 -16.19
CA ALA A 42 -13.83 -6.17 -15.79
C ALA A 42 -13.47 -7.59 -16.25
N LYS A 43 -12.54 -7.75 -17.20
CA LYS A 43 -12.17 -9.05 -17.78
C LYS A 43 -10.70 -9.36 -17.55
N ASN A 44 -10.37 -10.64 -17.46
CA ASN A 44 -8.99 -11.07 -17.35
C ASN A 44 -8.25 -10.93 -18.69
N THR A 45 -7.53 -9.81 -18.86
CA THR A 45 -6.77 -9.50 -20.09
C THR A 45 -5.26 -9.64 -19.94
N PHE A 46 -4.74 -9.70 -18.70
CA PHE A 46 -3.29 -9.68 -18.46
C PHE A 46 -2.69 -11.03 -18.02
N SER A 47 -3.52 -12.04 -17.74
CA SER A 47 -3.07 -13.36 -17.29
C SER A 47 -3.52 -14.46 -18.24
N VAL A 48 -2.69 -15.49 -18.38
CA VAL A 48 -3.00 -16.71 -19.14
C VAL A 48 -3.92 -17.64 -18.33
N LEU A 49 -3.85 -17.55 -16.99
CA LEU A 49 -4.70 -18.35 -16.11
C LEU A 49 -6.10 -17.76 -16.08
N LEU A 50 -7.14 -18.59 -16.17
CA LEU A 50 -8.55 -18.18 -16.14
C LEU A 50 -8.93 -17.12 -17.20
N PRO A 51 -8.69 -17.38 -18.50
CA PRO A 51 -8.81 -16.37 -19.57
C PRO A 51 -10.23 -15.82 -19.76
N ASN A 52 -11.26 -16.57 -19.36
CA ASN A 52 -12.66 -16.17 -19.47
C ASN A 52 -13.24 -15.60 -18.17
N TYR A 53 -12.39 -15.31 -17.18
CA TYR A 53 -12.84 -14.81 -15.89
C TYR A 53 -13.24 -13.33 -15.97
N GLU A 54 -14.41 -13.02 -15.42
CA GLU A 54 -14.92 -11.66 -15.27
C GLU A 54 -14.90 -11.28 -13.79
N TRP A 55 -14.25 -10.15 -13.50
CA TRP A 55 -14.11 -9.62 -12.15
C TRP A 55 -15.39 -8.88 -11.76
N ALA A 56 -16.07 -9.37 -10.73
CA ALA A 56 -17.33 -8.80 -10.25
C ALA A 56 -17.18 -7.38 -9.65
N TYR A 57 -15.98 -6.99 -9.22
CA TYR A 57 -15.75 -5.73 -8.52
C TYR A 57 -14.51 -4.99 -9.02
N PRO A 58 -14.63 -4.16 -10.06
CA PRO A 58 -13.53 -3.35 -10.53
C PRO A 58 -13.35 -2.10 -9.66
N ILE A 59 -12.34 -2.11 -8.79
CA ILE A 59 -11.92 -0.91 -8.05
C ILE A 59 -11.17 0.02 -9.01
N LEU A 60 -11.66 1.23 -9.21
CA LEU A 60 -11.03 2.19 -10.14
C LEU A 60 -10.05 3.15 -9.48
N VAL A 61 -10.36 3.63 -8.28
CA VAL A 61 -9.61 4.74 -7.67
C VAL A 61 -8.17 4.35 -7.36
N TYR A 62 -7.97 3.18 -6.75
CA TYR A 62 -6.64 2.71 -6.37
C TYR A 62 -5.72 2.45 -7.58
N PRO A 63 -6.12 1.65 -8.59
CA PRO A 63 -5.33 1.46 -9.82
C PRO A 63 -4.93 2.76 -10.51
N VAL A 64 -5.85 3.72 -10.62
CA VAL A 64 -5.60 4.99 -11.30
C VAL A 64 -4.56 5.82 -10.56
N ILE A 65 -4.66 5.92 -9.23
CA ILE A 65 -3.67 6.63 -8.42
C ILE A 65 -2.30 5.96 -8.54
N LEU A 66 -2.24 4.62 -8.49
CA LEU A 66 -0.99 3.88 -8.69
C LEU A 66 -0.36 4.19 -10.05
N ALA A 67 -1.14 4.12 -11.14
CA ALA A 67 -0.64 4.38 -12.48
C ALA A 67 -0.10 5.81 -12.64
N LEU A 68 -0.83 6.82 -12.16
CA LEU A 68 -0.40 8.22 -12.23
C LEU A 68 0.91 8.49 -11.50
N ILE A 69 1.09 7.89 -10.32
CA ILE A 69 2.31 8.05 -9.53
C ILE A 69 3.46 7.29 -10.19
N PHE A 70 3.21 6.06 -10.65
CA PHE A 70 4.22 5.24 -11.30
C PHE A 70 4.76 5.88 -12.58
N GLU A 71 3.90 6.45 -13.41
CA GLU A 71 4.32 7.11 -14.66
C GLU A 71 5.27 8.30 -14.43
N ARG A 72 5.13 9.00 -13.29
CA ARG A 72 5.93 10.20 -12.98
C ARG A 72 7.15 9.92 -12.10
N PHE A 73 7.03 8.98 -11.17
CA PHE A 73 8.00 8.78 -10.09
C PHE A 73 8.48 7.33 -9.95
N GLY A 74 7.97 6.42 -10.78
CA GLY A 74 8.32 5.00 -10.75
C GLY A 74 8.05 4.33 -9.40
N PHE A 75 8.80 3.27 -9.13
CA PHE A 75 8.69 2.51 -7.87
C PHE A 75 9.01 3.34 -6.63
N TRP A 76 9.91 4.33 -6.73
CA TRP A 76 10.22 5.22 -5.62
C TRP A 76 9.02 6.06 -5.19
N GLY A 77 8.26 6.59 -6.16
CA GLY A 77 7.03 7.33 -5.85
C GLY A 77 5.97 6.47 -5.20
N LEU A 78 5.80 5.23 -5.67
CA LEU A 78 4.86 4.29 -5.07
C LEU A 78 5.24 3.91 -3.64
N SER A 79 6.53 3.66 -3.42
CA SER A 79 7.06 3.35 -2.10
C SER A 79 6.90 4.54 -1.14
N ALA A 80 7.19 5.76 -1.59
CA ALA A 80 6.96 6.97 -0.82
C ALA A 80 5.47 7.18 -0.49
N LEU A 81 4.57 6.93 -1.45
CA LEU A 81 3.12 6.99 -1.22
C LEU A 81 2.70 5.97 -0.16
N ASN A 82 3.17 4.72 -0.26
CA ASN A 82 2.90 3.68 0.72
C ASN A 82 3.36 4.11 2.12
N ALA A 83 4.61 4.59 2.24
CA ALA A 83 5.16 5.08 3.50
C ALA A 83 4.32 6.23 4.08
N LEU A 84 3.85 7.17 3.24
CA LEU A 84 2.99 8.27 3.66
C LEU A 84 1.62 7.76 4.16
N VAL A 85 0.95 6.90 3.41
CA VAL A 85 -0.38 6.37 3.76
C VAL A 85 -0.32 5.58 5.07
N ILE A 86 0.66 4.69 5.21
CA ILE A 86 0.84 3.91 6.44
C ILE A 86 1.19 4.81 7.61
N THR A 87 2.13 5.75 7.45
CA THR A 87 2.47 6.69 8.53
C THR A 87 1.27 7.52 8.95
N ALA A 88 0.43 7.96 8.00
CA ALA A 88 -0.80 8.68 8.28
C ALA A 88 -1.82 7.82 9.05
N ALA A 89 -1.97 6.54 8.70
CA ALA A 89 -2.83 5.61 9.42
C ALA A 89 -2.35 5.39 10.87
N TYR A 90 -1.05 5.18 11.08
CA TYR A 90 -0.46 5.07 12.42
C TYR A 90 -0.59 6.38 13.21
N ALA A 91 -0.43 7.52 12.56
CA ALA A 91 -0.67 8.82 13.18
C ALA A 91 -2.14 8.97 13.61
N PHE A 92 -3.09 8.59 12.76
CA PHE A 92 -4.51 8.60 13.08
C PHE A 92 -4.82 7.72 14.30
N LEU A 93 -4.33 6.48 14.33
CA LEU A 93 -4.48 5.57 15.46
C LEU A 93 -3.87 6.15 16.75
N PHE A 94 -2.66 6.71 16.65
CA PHE A 94 -1.96 7.30 17.79
C PHE A 94 -2.76 8.46 18.45
N HIS A 95 -3.40 9.29 17.63
CA HIS A 95 -4.20 10.43 18.10
C HIS A 95 -5.62 10.03 18.54
N SER A 96 -6.13 8.89 18.07
CA SER A 96 -7.45 8.38 18.45
C SER A 96 -7.49 7.86 19.90
N ILE A 97 -6.35 7.37 20.41
CA ILE A 97 -6.22 6.91 21.80
C ILE A 97 -5.83 8.11 22.67
N LYS A 98 -6.43 8.28 23.86
CA LYS A 98 -6.10 9.37 24.81
C LYS A 98 -4.99 8.97 25.81
N ASN A 99 -4.18 9.95 26.24
CA ASN A 99 -3.11 9.82 27.24
C ASN A 99 -2.02 8.78 26.91
N ASN A 100 -0.99 8.57 27.74
CA ASN A 100 -0.04 7.45 27.62
C ASN A 100 0.73 7.35 26.28
N ASN A 101 1.41 8.43 25.89
CA ASN A 101 2.13 8.50 24.61
C ASN A 101 3.20 7.41 24.45
N PHE A 102 3.94 7.10 25.50
CA PHE A 102 5.04 6.13 25.43
C PHE A 102 4.53 4.71 25.19
N GLN A 103 3.49 4.29 25.93
CA GLN A 103 2.88 2.97 25.78
C GLN A 103 2.29 2.78 24.37
N LYS A 104 1.68 3.82 23.79
CA LYS A 104 1.21 3.76 22.39
C LYS A 104 2.34 3.54 21.40
N MET A 105 3.44 4.28 21.55
CA MET A 105 4.59 4.13 20.65
C MET A 105 5.13 2.70 20.70
N VAL A 106 5.33 2.16 21.90
CA VAL A 106 5.81 0.79 22.09
C VAL A 106 4.82 -0.22 21.50
N PHE A 107 3.52 -0.09 21.80
CA PHE A 107 2.49 -0.98 21.28
C PHE A 107 2.45 -0.97 19.74
N LEU A 108 2.42 0.21 19.13
CA LEU A 108 2.38 0.35 17.67
C LEU A 108 3.65 -0.19 17.00
N LEU A 109 4.84 -0.05 17.61
CA LEU A 109 6.06 -0.67 17.08
C LEU A 109 6.01 -2.19 17.12
N ILE A 110 5.37 -2.78 18.13
CA ILE A 110 5.21 -4.23 18.26
C ILE A 110 4.23 -4.78 17.21
N VAL A 111 3.20 -4.00 16.84
CA VAL A 111 2.21 -4.41 15.83
C VAL A 111 2.84 -4.54 14.43
N ILE A 112 3.81 -3.69 14.07
CA ILE A 112 4.45 -3.71 12.75
C ILE A 112 5.00 -5.10 12.36
N PRO A 113 5.91 -5.73 13.12
CA PRO A 113 6.43 -7.06 12.77
C PRO A 113 5.37 -8.16 12.85
N LEU A 114 4.31 -7.99 13.65
CA LEU A 114 3.20 -8.94 13.70
C LEU A 114 2.27 -8.84 12.48
N SER A 115 2.26 -7.68 11.81
CA SER A 115 1.46 -7.43 10.61
C SER A 115 2.14 -7.87 9.32
N TRP A 116 3.46 -8.09 9.34
CA TRP A 116 4.15 -8.73 8.23
C TRP A 116 3.83 -10.21 8.26
N ASP A 117 3.04 -10.68 7.30
CA ASP A 117 2.82 -12.10 7.09
C ASP A 117 4.18 -12.80 6.97
N TYR A 118 4.45 -13.70 7.93
CA TYR A 118 5.64 -14.55 7.87
C TYR A 118 5.64 -15.33 6.54
N PRO A 119 6.80 -15.53 5.90
CA PRO A 119 6.92 -16.16 4.59
C PRO A 119 6.78 -17.69 4.67
N PHE A 120 5.68 -18.20 5.22
CA PHE A 120 5.41 -19.64 5.32
C PHE A 120 4.63 -20.23 4.14
N TYR A 121 4.34 -19.44 3.09
CA TYR A 121 3.55 -19.90 1.93
C TYR A 121 4.37 -20.32 0.69
N TYR A 122 5.68 -20.53 0.84
CA TYR A 122 6.54 -21.09 -0.23
C TYR A 122 7.30 -22.34 0.25
N GLN A 123 6.57 -23.34 0.76
CA GLN A 123 7.04 -24.74 0.83
C GLN A 123 6.06 -25.64 0.09
#